data_AF-C0KY39-F1
#
_entry.id   AF-C0KY39-F1
#
_cell.length_a   1.000
_cell.length_b   1.000
_cell.length_c   1.000
_cell.angle_alpha   90.00
_cell.angle_beta   90.00
_cell.angle_gamma   90.00
#
_symmetry.space_group_name_H-M   'P 1'
#
loop_
_entity.id
_entity.type
_entity.pdbx_description
1 polymer ?
#
loop_
_entity_poly.entity_id
_entity_poly.type
_entity_poly.pdbx_seq_one_letter_code
_entity_poly.pdbx_strand_id
1 'polypeptide(L)'
;ITGPVERKMIINALNSGAKVFMADFEDALSPSWENLMKGQVNLKDAVDGSITFHDKSRNRVYKLNDQTAKLFVRPRGWHLPEAHILIDGEPATGCLVDFGLYFFHNNAKFRQTQGSGFGPFFYLPKMEHS
;
A
#
# COMPACT_ATOMS: atom_id res chain seq x y z
N ILE A 1 3.15 -5.41 -11.97
CA ILE A 1 2.54 -6.52 -11.20
C ILE A 1 1.54 -5.92 -10.19
N THR A 2 0.47 -6.62 -9.86
CA THR A 2 -0.52 -6.19 -8.85
C THR A 2 -0.54 -7.21 -7.72
N GLY A 3 -0.89 -6.79 -6.51
CA GLY A 3 -0.98 -7.72 -5.38
C GLY A 3 -1.40 -7.05 -4.08
N PRO A 4 -1.82 -7.87 -3.08
CA PRO A 4 -2.27 -7.37 -1.80
C PRO A 4 -1.14 -6.71 -1.01
N VAL A 5 -1.51 -5.96 0.02
CA VAL A 5 -0.61 -5.29 0.97
C VAL A 5 -0.07 -6.19 2.08
N GLU A 6 -0.01 -7.50 1.84
CA GLU A 6 0.63 -8.46 2.75
C GLU A 6 2.16 -8.32 2.66
N ARG A 7 2.83 -8.42 3.81
CA ARG A 7 4.24 -8.03 3.98
C ARG A 7 5.19 -8.81 3.05
N LYS A 8 5.06 -10.14 3.00
CA LYS A 8 5.89 -10.97 2.11
C LYS A 8 5.58 -10.70 0.64
N MET A 9 4.29 -10.55 0.31
CA MET A 9 3.86 -10.24 -1.06
C MET A 9 4.38 -8.90 -1.57
N ILE A 10 4.37 -7.84 -0.75
CA ILE A 10 4.96 -6.53 -1.09
C ILE A 10 6.43 -6.68 -1.48
N ILE A 11 7.23 -7.39 -0.66
CA ILE A 11 8.65 -7.59 -0.93
C ILE A 11 8.86 -8.32 -2.25
N ASN A 12 8.12 -9.41 -2.47
CA ASN A 12 8.24 -10.19 -3.70
C ASN A 12 7.82 -9.38 -4.94
N ALA A 13 6.74 -8.59 -4.84
CA ALA A 13 6.24 -7.79 -5.94
C ALA A 13 7.18 -6.63 -6.29
N LEU A 14 7.76 -5.96 -5.29
CA LEU A 14 8.77 -4.92 -5.50
C LEU A 14 10.05 -5.47 -6.12
N ASN A 15 10.44 -6.70 -5.77
CA ASN A 15 11.63 -7.38 -6.29
C ASN A 15 11.38 -8.15 -7.59
N SER A 16 10.17 -8.11 -8.17
CA SER A 16 9.78 -9.03 -9.26
C SER A 16 10.39 -8.69 -10.63
N GLY A 17 11.14 -7.59 -10.75
CA GLY A 17 11.63 -7.06 -12.03
C GLY A 17 10.57 -6.29 -12.85
N ALA A 18 9.33 -6.18 -12.35
CA ALA A 18 8.33 -5.33 -12.96
C ALA A 18 8.71 -3.85 -12.86
N LYS A 19 8.24 -3.01 -13.80
CA LYS A 19 8.46 -1.56 -13.72
C LYS A 19 7.63 -0.90 -12.62
N VAL A 20 6.43 -1.41 -12.40
CA VAL A 20 5.47 -0.92 -11.41
C VAL A 20 4.90 -2.10 -10.61
N PHE A 21 4.78 -1.89 -9.30
CA PHE A 21 3.97 -2.70 -8.40
C PHE A 21 2.79 -1.85 -7.91
N MET A 22 1.57 -2.31 -8.17
CA MET A 22 0.37 -1.74 -7.59
C MET A 22 -0.01 -2.52 -6.34
N ALA A 23 0.25 -1.92 -5.18
CA ALA A 23 -0.16 -2.41 -3.88
C ALA A 23 -1.64 -2.11 -3.66
N ASP A 24 -2.40 -3.14 -3.35
CA ASP A 24 -3.84 -3.12 -3.48
C ASP A 24 -4.57 -3.23 -2.15
N PHE A 25 -5.33 -2.17 -1.80
CA PHE A 25 -6.29 -2.16 -0.69
C PHE A 25 -7.72 -2.51 -1.14
N GLU A 26 -7.92 -2.77 -2.44
CA GLU A 26 -9.22 -3.00 -3.04
C GLU A 26 -9.42 -4.47 -3.44
N ASP A 27 -9.64 -4.82 -4.71
CA ASP A 27 -10.17 -6.14 -5.08
C ASP A 27 -9.28 -7.34 -4.68
N ALA A 28 -7.97 -7.16 -4.47
CA ALA A 28 -7.08 -8.23 -4.02
C ALA A 28 -6.97 -8.37 -2.49
N LEU A 29 -7.69 -7.55 -1.70
CA LEU A 29 -7.61 -7.54 -0.24
C LEU A 29 -9.00 -7.65 0.40
N SER A 30 -9.16 -8.58 1.35
CA SER A 30 -10.32 -8.52 2.25
C SER A 30 -10.16 -7.34 3.23
N PRO A 31 -11.07 -6.36 3.25
CA PRO A 31 -10.88 -5.08 3.92
C PRO A 31 -11.21 -5.15 5.42
N SER A 32 -10.65 -6.13 6.13
CA SER A 32 -10.68 -6.13 7.60
C SER A 32 -9.80 -5.00 8.14
N TRP A 33 -10.16 -4.46 9.31
CA TRP A 33 -9.37 -3.43 9.98
C TRP A 33 -7.89 -3.81 10.09
N GLU A 34 -7.63 -5.05 10.51
CA GLU A 34 -6.29 -5.56 10.70
C GLU A 34 -5.50 -5.61 9.39
N ASN A 35 -6.12 -6.06 8.30
CA ASN A 35 -5.47 -6.11 6.98
C ASN A 35 -5.13 -4.70 6.46
N LEU A 36 -6.07 -3.77 6.60
CA LEU A 36 -5.91 -2.39 6.15
C LEU A 36 -4.79 -1.70 6.94
N MET A 37 -4.83 -1.75 8.27
CA MET A 37 -3.82 -1.10 9.11
C MET A 37 -2.44 -1.74 8.98
N LYS A 38 -2.35 -3.07 8.95
CA LYS A 38 -1.08 -3.75 8.68
C LYS A 38 -0.55 -3.42 7.29
N GLY A 39 -1.43 -3.30 6.30
CA GLY A 39 -1.07 -2.88 4.96
C GLY A 39 -0.40 -1.51 4.95
N GLN A 40 -0.98 -0.53 5.65
CA GLN A 40 -0.40 0.81 5.78
C GLN A 40 0.99 0.78 6.45
N VAL A 41 1.16 0.00 7.52
CA VAL A 41 2.45 -0.21 8.18
C VAL A 41 3.46 -0.86 7.23
N ASN A 42 3.06 -1.91 6.52
CA ASN A 42 3.93 -2.59 5.56
C ASN A 42 4.39 -1.65 4.44
N LEU A 43 3.49 -0.83 3.89
CA LEU A 43 3.85 0.14 2.86
C LEU A 43 4.77 1.23 3.40
N LYS A 44 4.55 1.70 4.64
CA LYS A 44 5.46 2.64 5.30
C LYS A 44 6.88 2.08 5.40
N ASP A 45 7.01 0.84 5.87
CA ASP A 45 8.31 0.18 5.95
C ASP A 45 8.93 -0.05 4.56
N ALA A 46 8.10 -0.31 3.54
CA ALA A 46 8.57 -0.48 2.16
C ALA A 46 9.07 0.84 1.56
N VAL A 47 8.40 1.96 1.83
CA VAL A 47 8.84 3.30 1.40
C VAL A 47 10.15 3.69 2.09
N ASP A 48 10.26 3.37 3.38
CA ASP A 48 11.45 3.63 4.18
C ASP A 48 12.65 2.75 3.79
N GLY A 49 12.40 1.61 3.14
CA GLY A 49 13.41 0.61 2.78
C GLY A 49 13.74 -0.39 3.89
N SER A 50 12.96 -0.37 4.99
CA SER A 50 13.18 -1.19 6.19
C SER A 50 12.29 -2.46 6.24
N ILE A 51 11.39 -2.64 5.27
CA ILE A 51 10.53 -3.83 5.21
C ILE A 51 11.35 -5.12 5.09
N THR A 52 11.10 -6.04 6.01
CA THR A 52 11.68 -7.39 6.03
C THR A 52 10.64 -8.42 6.48
N PHE A 53 10.81 -9.66 6.05
CA PHE A 53 9.96 -10.77 6.46
C PHE A 53 10.80 -12.03 6.67
N HIS A 54 10.69 -12.67 7.84
CA HIS A 54 11.34 -13.95 8.14
C HIS A 54 10.32 -15.08 8.03
N ASP A 55 10.44 -15.88 6.98
CA ASP A 55 9.71 -17.12 6.82
C ASP A 55 10.36 -18.19 7.69
N LYS A 56 9.88 -18.32 8.93
CA LYS A 56 10.41 -19.30 9.90
C LYS A 56 10.34 -20.74 9.39
N SER A 57 9.30 -21.09 8.63
CA SER A 57 9.10 -22.44 8.12
C SER A 57 10.17 -22.86 7.13
N ARG A 58 10.67 -21.92 6.31
CA ARG A 58 11.73 -22.13 5.33
C ARG A 58 13.09 -21.60 5.79
N ASN A 59 13.16 -21.09 7.01
CA ASN A 59 14.28 -20.32 7.56
C ASN A 59 14.87 -19.30 6.56
N ARG A 60 14.01 -18.52 5.89
CA ARG A 60 14.41 -17.58 4.84
C ARG A 60 14.00 -16.16 5.18
N VAL A 61 14.94 -15.23 5.08
CA VAL A 61 14.67 -13.79 5.24
C VAL A 61 14.49 -13.14 3.87
N TYR A 62 13.41 -12.38 3.72
CA TYR A 62 13.07 -11.59 2.54
C TYR A 62 13.29 -10.12 2.88
N LYS A 63 13.93 -9.39 1.97
CA LYS A 63 14.21 -7.95 2.04
C LYS A 63 14.15 -7.36 0.63
N LEU A 64 14.06 -6.04 0.52
CA LEU A 64 14.11 -5.36 -0.77
C LEU A 64 15.51 -5.47 -1.40
N ASN A 65 15.53 -5.52 -2.73
CA ASN A 65 16.74 -5.34 -3.52
C ASN A 65 17.09 -3.83 -3.60
N ASP A 66 18.30 -3.51 -4.08
CA ASP A 66 18.72 -2.13 -4.29
C ASP A 66 17.88 -1.42 -5.36
N GLN A 67 17.41 -2.18 -6.35
CA GLN A 67 16.50 -1.72 -7.40
C GLN A 67 15.17 -2.47 -7.31
N THR A 68 14.09 -1.70 -7.14
CA THR A 68 12.73 -2.21 -7.01
C THR A 68 11.79 -1.56 -8.02
N ALA A 69 10.64 -2.19 -8.25
CA ALA A 69 9.55 -1.61 -9.01
C ALA A 69 9.06 -0.30 -8.36
N LYS A 70 8.54 0.65 -9.16
CA LYS A 70 7.87 1.84 -8.61
C LYS A 70 6.57 1.43 -7.93
N LEU A 71 6.37 1.91 -6.71
CA LEU A 71 5.18 1.62 -5.92
C LEU A 71 4.03 2.55 -6.29
N PHE A 72 2.90 1.95 -6.67
CA PHE A 72 1.60 2.59 -6.82
C PHE A 72 0.67 2.02 -5.76
N VAL A 73 -0.19 2.85 -5.18
CA VAL A 73 -1.21 2.39 -4.22
C VAL A 73 -2.59 2.51 -4.84
N ARG A 74 -3.36 1.43 -4.78
CA ARG A 74 -4.77 1.42 -5.14
C ARG A 74 -5.60 1.46 -3.84
N PRO A 75 -6.19 2.61 -3.48
CA PRO A 75 -7.13 2.68 -2.36
C PRO A 75 -8.42 1.95 -2.72
N ARG A 76 -9.28 1.68 -1.73
CA ARG A 76 -10.67 1.25 -1.97
C ARG A 76 -11.42 2.22 -2.89
N GLY A 77 -12.48 1.75 -3.55
CA GLY A 77 -13.39 2.59 -4.34
C GLY A 77 -14.32 3.45 -3.48
N TRP A 78 -14.93 4.48 -4.09
CA TRP A 78 -15.80 5.45 -3.42
C TRP A 78 -16.99 4.85 -2.66
N HIS A 79 -17.49 3.70 -3.10
CA HIS A 79 -18.65 3.03 -2.53
C HIS A 79 -18.34 2.21 -1.26
N LEU A 80 -17.06 2.06 -0.89
CA LEU A 80 -16.66 1.26 0.28
C LEU A 80 -16.44 2.15 1.52
N PRO A 81 -17.11 1.87 2.64
CA PRO A 81 -16.88 2.57 3.90
C PRO A 81 -15.66 2.04 4.67
N GLU A 82 -15.18 2.84 5.61
CA GLU A 82 -14.35 2.40 6.74
C GLU A 82 -15.20 2.39 8.01
N ALA A 83 -15.72 1.22 8.37
CA ALA A 83 -16.66 1.08 9.48
C ALA A 83 -16.05 1.34 10.87
N HIS A 84 -14.72 1.33 10.99
CA HIS A 84 -14.04 1.44 12.29
C HIS A 84 -13.66 2.88 12.66
N ILE A 85 -13.86 3.84 11.74
CA ILE A 85 -13.61 5.27 11.96
C ILE A 85 -14.92 5.99 11.73
N LEU A 86 -15.43 6.66 12.77
CA LEU A 86 -16.66 7.43 12.69
C LEU A 86 -16.34 8.93 12.65
N ILE A 87 -17.01 9.65 11.75
CA ILE A 87 -17.01 11.11 11.67
C ILE A 87 -18.45 11.55 11.84
N ASP A 88 -18.74 12.29 12.91
CA ASP A 88 -20.10 12.69 13.27
C ASP A 88 -21.10 11.52 13.40
N GLY A 89 -20.59 10.35 13.80
CA GLY A 89 -21.38 9.11 13.97
C GLY A 89 -21.48 8.23 12.73
N GLU A 90 -21.03 8.70 11.57
CA GLU A 90 -21.09 7.95 10.30
C GLU A 90 -19.74 7.34 9.93
N PRO A 91 -19.70 6.14 9.30
CA PRO A 91 -18.48 5.56 8.78
C PRO A 91 -17.74 6.48 7.82
N ALA A 92 -16.43 6.60 8.00
CA ALA A 92 -15.59 7.37 7.09
C ALA A 92 -15.55 6.75 5.68
N THR A 93 -15.24 7.55 4.66
CA THR A 93 -15.06 7.05 3.29
C THR A 93 -13.75 6.26 3.18
N GLY A 94 -13.83 4.98 2.83
CA GLY A 94 -12.67 4.07 2.85
C GLY A 94 -11.51 4.53 1.96
N CYS A 95 -11.81 5.05 0.77
CA CYS A 95 -10.79 5.55 -0.15
C CYS A 95 -9.99 6.73 0.41
N LEU A 96 -10.63 7.62 1.18
CA LEU A 96 -9.99 8.78 1.81
C LEU A 96 -9.13 8.36 3.00
N VAL A 97 -9.54 7.32 3.74
CA VAL A 97 -8.72 6.72 4.80
C VAL A 97 -7.47 6.08 4.19
N ASP A 98 -7.62 5.25 3.16
CA ASP A 98 -6.50 4.55 2.51
C ASP A 98 -5.50 5.53 1.88
N PHE A 99 -6.02 6.51 1.12
CA PHE A 99 -5.23 7.59 0.54
C PHE A 99 -4.55 8.43 1.62
N GLY A 100 -5.33 8.88 2.61
CA GLY A 100 -4.87 9.83 3.63
C GLY A 100 -3.74 9.26 4.46
N LEU A 101 -3.89 8.02 4.95
CA LEU A 101 -2.85 7.34 5.73
C LEU A 101 -1.58 7.13 4.90
N TYR A 102 -1.70 6.61 3.68
CA TYR A 102 -0.53 6.36 2.84
C TYR A 102 0.17 7.67 2.46
N PHE A 103 -0.58 8.67 2.01
CA PHE A 103 -0.02 9.97 1.64
C PHE A 103 0.67 10.64 2.84
N PHE A 104 -0.02 10.73 3.98
CA PHE A 104 0.48 11.39 5.18
C PHE A 104 1.81 10.78 5.67
N HIS A 105 1.87 9.44 5.75
CA HIS A 105 3.05 8.77 6.28
C HIS A 105 4.22 8.68 5.30
N ASN A 106 3.96 8.75 3.99
CA ASN A 106 4.96 8.41 2.98
C ASN A 106 5.40 9.58 2.09
N ASN A 107 4.62 10.65 1.95
CA ASN A 107 4.86 11.69 0.94
C ASN A 107 6.30 12.23 0.92
N ALA A 108 6.83 12.63 2.08
CA ALA A 108 8.19 13.19 2.17
C ALA A 108 9.26 12.14 1.83
N LYS A 109 9.20 10.96 2.46
CA LYS A 109 10.18 9.89 2.26
C LYS A 109 10.13 9.35 0.82
N PHE A 110 8.93 9.10 0.30
CA PHE A 110 8.72 8.65 -1.07
C PHE A 110 9.34 9.63 -2.05
N ARG A 111 9.08 10.94 -1.91
CA ARG A 111 9.65 11.98 -2.77
C ARG A 111 11.18 11.95 -2.79
N GLN A 112 11.80 11.78 -1.62
CA GLN A 112 13.24 11.75 -1.45
C GLN A 112 13.88 10.49 -2.06
N THR A 113 13.21 9.33 -1.99
CA THR A 113 13.81 8.04 -2.37
C THR A 113 13.28 7.52 -3.69
N GLN A 114 12.03 7.09 -3.73
CA GLN A 114 11.46 6.31 -4.83
C GLN A 114 10.81 7.20 -5.90
N GLY A 115 10.35 8.38 -5.49
CA GLY A 115 9.55 9.29 -6.29
C GLY A 115 10.35 10.15 -7.25
N SER A 116 11.69 10.16 -7.18
CA SER A 116 12.54 11.00 -8.06
C SER A 116 12.10 12.47 -8.04
N GLY A 117 11.74 12.98 -6.85
CA GLY A 117 11.20 14.33 -6.68
C GLY A 117 9.68 14.45 -6.80
N PHE A 118 8.96 13.42 -7.23
CA PHE A 118 7.49 13.37 -7.24
C PHE A 118 6.90 12.82 -5.93
N GLY A 119 5.64 13.15 -5.64
CA GLY A 119 4.89 12.56 -4.53
C GLY A 119 4.47 11.10 -4.81
N PRO A 120 3.79 10.45 -3.84
CA PRO A 120 3.31 9.09 -4.00
C PRO A 120 2.34 8.94 -5.16
N PHE A 121 2.40 7.80 -5.87
CA PHE A 121 1.53 7.51 -7.01
C PHE A 121 0.33 6.66 -6.60
N PHE A 122 -0.82 6.96 -7.21
CA PHE A 122 -2.08 6.29 -6.91
C PHE A 122 -2.74 5.75 -8.18
N TYR A 123 -3.43 4.61 -8.05
CA TYR A 123 -4.31 4.05 -9.06
C TYR A 123 -5.75 4.19 -8.56
N LEU A 124 -6.58 5.00 -9.22
CA LEU A 124 -7.95 5.29 -8.76
C LEU A 124 -8.95 4.30 -9.36
N PRO A 125 -9.64 3.47 -8.56
CA PRO A 125 -10.55 2.47 -9.08
C PRO A 125 -11.97 2.99 -9.30
N LYS A 126 -12.70 2.34 -10.21
CA LYS A 126 -14.18 2.35 -10.30
C LYS A 126 -14.80 3.76 -10.35
N MET A 127 -14.17 4.67 -11.11
CA MET A 127 -14.73 5.99 -11.43
C MET A 127 -15.79 5.86 -12.53
N GLU A 128 -16.92 6.55 -12.41
CA GLU A 128 -18.05 6.45 -13.36
C GLU A 128 -18.34 7.76 -14.11
N HIS A 129 -17.63 8.85 -13.79
CA HIS A 129 -17.79 10.17 -14.38
C HIS A 129 -16.44 10.86 -14.62
N SER A 130 -16.42 11.79 -15.57
CA SER A 130 -15.27 12.61 -15.98
C SER A 130 -15.42 14.05 -15.53
#